data_AF-A0A1F9NYQ0-F1
#
_entry.id   AF-A0A1F9NYQ0-F1
#
_cell.length_a   1.000
_cell.length_b   1.000
_cell.length_c   1.000
_cell.angle_alpha   90.00
_cell.angle_beta   90.00
_cell.angle_gamma   90.00
#
_symmetry.space_group_name_H-M   'P 1'
#
loop_
_entity.id
_entity.type
_entity.pdbx_description
1 polymer ?
#
loop_
_entity_poly.entity_id
_entity_poly.type
_entity_poly.pdbx_seq_one_letter_code
_entity_poly.pdbx_strand_id
1 'polypeptide(L)'
;MKDSAGVRIPPPVFFFICLGAGLWLESVFPDTAKRMPLMFRLIPGLVLTVLSGGLAVMAVWALLRNKTTFDTMASTVRIVQNGVFRFSRNPMYLSLLLLLSGIAVWRWSMGLLVTVPVLYTMILFLAIKPEERYLNGKFGKEYTDYAAKVRRWI
;
A
#
# COMPACT_ATOMS: atom_id res chain seq x y z
N MET A 1 -8.87 5.44 -26.56
CA MET A 1 -8.46 5.73 -25.17
C MET A 1 -7.80 4.48 -24.61
N LYS A 2 -6.64 4.57 -23.94
CA LYS A 2 -6.00 3.37 -23.34
C LYS A 2 -6.88 2.89 -22.18
N ASP A 3 -7.24 1.61 -22.20
CA ASP A 3 -8.06 0.95 -21.17
C ASP A 3 -7.22 0.69 -19.90
N SER A 4 -7.01 1.75 -19.12
CA SER A 4 -6.28 1.66 -17.85
C SER A 4 -6.74 2.74 -16.87
N ALA A 5 -6.43 2.54 -15.58
CA ALA A 5 -6.86 3.41 -14.49
C ALA A 5 -6.31 4.86 -14.54
N GLY A 6 -5.50 5.21 -15.55
CA GLY A 6 -4.89 6.54 -15.66
C GLY A 6 -3.83 6.81 -14.58
N VAL A 7 -3.45 5.80 -13.79
CA VAL A 7 -2.35 5.89 -12.82
C VAL A 7 -1.06 5.98 -13.62
N ARG A 8 -0.42 7.16 -13.61
CA ARG A 8 0.81 7.42 -14.39
C ARG A 8 2.07 6.97 -13.67
N ILE A 9 2.00 6.79 -12.35
CA ILE A 9 3.15 6.50 -11.49
C ILE A 9 2.85 5.21 -10.72
N PRO A 10 3.68 4.16 -10.85
CA PRO A 10 3.49 2.92 -10.12
C PRO A 10 3.47 3.16 -8.61
N PRO A 11 2.56 2.54 -7.85
CA PRO A 11 2.48 2.71 -6.39
C PRO A 11 3.80 2.47 -5.62
N PRO A 12 4.67 1.51 -6.01
CA PRO A 12 5.98 1.33 -5.38
C PRO A 12 6.88 2.58 -5.47
N VAL A 13 6.70 3.43 -6.49
CA VAL A 13 7.49 4.67 -6.63
C VAL A 13 7.17 5.64 -5.49
N PHE A 14 5.90 5.78 -5.10
CA PHE A 14 5.52 6.61 -3.95
C PHE A 14 6.16 6.11 -2.66
N PHE A 15 6.24 4.79 -2.49
CA PHE A 15 6.93 4.17 -1.35
C PHE A 15 8.42 4.56 -1.32
N PHE A 16 9.14 4.41 -2.44
CA PHE A 16 10.56 4.76 -2.49
C PHE A 16 10.82 6.26 -2.32
N ILE A 17 9.94 7.13 -2.84
CA ILE A 17 9.99 8.57 -2.61
C ILE A 17 9.85 8.87 -1.11
N CYS A 18 8.85 8.29 -0.44
CA CYS A 18 8.64 8.52 0.99
C CYS A 18 9.77 7.94 1.84
N LEU A 19 10.27 6.75 1.50
CA LEU A 19 11.43 6.14 2.14
C LEU A 19 12.66 7.06 2.02
N GLY A 20 12.99 7.51 0.81
CA GLY A 20 14.11 8.41 0.57
C GLY A 20 13.97 9.74 1.30
N ALA A 21 12.78 10.34 1.26
CA ALA A 21 12.48 11.58 1.97
C ALA A 21 12.60 11.43 3.49
N GLY A 22 12.11 10.32 4.06
CA GLY A 22 12.20 10.07 5.50
C GLY A 22 13.64 9.82 5.96
N LEU A 23 14.45 9.12 5.15
CA LEU A 23 15.88 8.93 5.41
C LEU A 23 16.67 10.24 5.29
N TRP A 24 16.29 11.11 4.37
CA TRP A 24 16.87 12.45 4.24
C TRP A 24 16.47 13.36 5.42
N LEU A 25 15.21 13.33 5.85
CA LEU A 25 14.77 14.04 7.04
C LEU A 25 15.52 13.57 8.29
N GLU A 26 15.73 12.25 8.43
CA GLU A 26 16.51 11.67 9.52
C GLU A 26 17.98 12.10 9.50
N SER A 27 18.57 12.38 8.33
CA SER A 27 19.97 12.85 8.24
C SER A 27 20.11 14.34 8.54
N VAL A 28 19.10 15.15 8.18
CA VAL A 28 19.07 16.61 8.45
C VAL A 28 18.69 16.90 9.90
N PHE A 29 17.74 16.15 10.43
CA PHE A 29 17.32 16.19 11.83
C PHE A 29 17.71 14.86 12.47
N PRO A 30 19.00 14.64 12.79
CA PRO A 30 19.43 13.42 13.46
C PRO A 30 18.64 13.28 14.75
N ASP A 31 17.68 12.36 14.74
CA ASP A 31 16.79 12.12 15.85
C ASP A 31 17.62 11.89 17.12
N THR A 32 17.28 12.63 18.17
CA THR A 32 17.76 12.46 19.56
C THR A 32 17.46 11.05 20.11
N ALA A 33 16.82 10.21 19.33
CA ALA A 33 16.26 8.93 19.67
C ALA A 33 17.29 7.77 19.71
N LYS A 34 18.55 8.05 20.07
CA LYS A 34 19.57 7.01 20.34
C LYS A 34 19.37 6.25 21.67
N ARG A 35 18.14 6.14 22.20
CA ARG A 35 17.91 5.61 23.57
C ARG A 35 16.81 4.57 23.75
N MET A 36 16.03 4.19 22.73
CA MET A 36 15.06 3.09 22.94
C MET A 36 15.78 1.75 22.81
N PRO A 37 15.56 0.80 23.74
CA PRO A 37 16.19 -0.51 23.67
C PRO A 37 15.79 -1.28 22.41
N LEU A 38 16.75 -2.05 21.90
CA LEU A 38 16.66 -2.75 20.62
C LEU A 38 15.41 -3.66 20.53
N MET A 39 15.03 -4.33 21.61
CA MET A 39 13.87 -5.23 21.63
C MET A 39 12.54 -4.52 21.36
N PHE A 40 12.37 -3.29 21.84
CA PHE A 40 11.14 -2.50 21.64
C PHE A 40 10.98 -2.00 20.20
N ARG A 41 12.06 -2.02 19.40
CA ARG A 41 12.05 -1.64 17.98
C ARG A 41 12.02 -2.85 17.06
N LEU A 42 12.81 -3.87 17.38
CA LEU A 42 12.96 -5.08 16.58
C LEU A 42 11.66 -5.86 16.46
N ILE A 43 11.03 -6.21 17.59
CA ILE A 43 9.86 -7.11 17.57
C ILE A 43 8.70 -6.45 16.81
N PRO A 44 8.28 -5.21 17.12
CA PRO A 44 7.17 -4.60 16.41
C PRO A 44 7.51 -4.30 14.95
N GLY A 45 8.74 -3.85 14.66
CA GLY A 45 9.19 -3.60 13.28
C GLY A 45 9.22 -4.87 12.43
N LEU A 46 9.68 -5.99 13.00
CA LEU A 46 9.68 -7.30 12.35
C LEU A 46 8.25 -7.79 12.12
N VAL A 47 7.37 -7.71 13.13
CA VAL A 47 5.96 -8.10 12.99
C VAL A 47 5.29 -7.32 11.86
N LEU A 48 5.45 -5.99 11.81
CA LEU A 48 4.89 -5.17 10.74
C LEU A 48 5.44 -5.55 9.35
N THR A 49 6.75 -5.83 9.26
CA THR A 49 7.40 -6.21 8.01
C THR A 49 6.94 -7.60 7.53
N VAL A 50 6.80 -8.57 8.43
CA VAL A 50 6.30 -9.92 8.14
C VAL A 50 4.83 -9.86 7.71
N LEU A 51 3.99 -9.09 8.41
CA LEU A 51 2.60 -8.87 8.04
C LEU A 51 2.47 -8.21 6.67
N SER A 52 3.33 -7.22 6.37
CA SER A 52 3.41 -6.60 5.06
C SER A 52 3.74 -7.62 3.96
N GLY A 53 4.81 -8.41 4.15
CA GLY A 53 5.20 -9.46 3.21
C GLY A 53 4.11 -10.51 2.98
N GLY A 54 3.49 -10.99 4.06
CA GLY A 54 2.38 -11.93 3.98
C GLY A 54 1.18 -11.37 3.20
N LEU A 55 0.80 -10.11 3.48
CA LEU A 55 -0.30 -9.45 2.78
C LEU A 55 0.01 -9.25 1.29
N ALA A 56 1.23 -8.83 0.95
CA ALA A 56 1.67 -8.66 -0.43
C ALA A 56 1.65 -9.99 -1.19
N VAL A 57 2.20 -11.06 -0.62
CA VAL A 57 2.21 -12.39 -1.23
C VAL A 57 0.79 -12.90 -1.46
N MET A 58 -0.09 -12.79 -0.45
CA MET A 58 -1.48 -13.23 -0.59
C MET A 58 -2.25 -12.42 -1.65
N ALA A 59 -2.01 -11.11 -1.74
CA ALA A 59 -2.64 -10.26 -2.75
C ALA A 59 -2.18 -10.62 -4.16
N VAL A 60 -0.86 -10.74 -4.38
CA VAL A 60 -0.29 -11.14 -5.66
C VAL A 60 -0.77 -12.54 -6.06
N TRP A 61 -0.77 -13.49 -5.13
CA TRP A 61 -1.24 -14.85 -5.38
C TRP A 61 -2.73 -14.88 -5.77
N ALA A 62 -3.57 -14.09 -5.12
CA ALA A 62 -4.98 -13.97 -5.48
C ALA A 62 -5.16 -13.38 -6.89
N LEU A 63 -4.38 -12.37 -7.27
CA LEU A 63 -4.44 -11.79 -8.62
C LEU A 63 -3.97 -12.77 -9.69
N LEU A 64 -2.84 -13.44 -9.47
CA LEU A 64 -2.30 -14.43 -10.40
C LEU A 64 -3.26 -15.61 -10.60
N ARG A 65 -3.88 -16.13 -9.52
CA ARG A 65 -4.91 -17.17 -9.61
C ARG A 65 -6.12 -16.76 -10.44
N ASN A 66 -6.46 -15.48 -10.43
CA ASN A 66 -7.61 -14.95 -11.17
C ASN A 66 -7.24 -14.44 -12.57
N LYS A 67 -5.99 -14.67 -13.03
CA LYS A 67 -5.46 -14.19 -14.32
C LYS A 67 -5.60 -12.68 -14.51
N THR A 68 -5.55 -11.95 -13.40
CA THR A 68 -5.58 -10.49 -13.36
C THR A 68 -4.18 -9.95 -13.07
N THR A 69 -3.89 -8.78 -13.61
CA THR A 69 -2.60 -8.13 -13.42
C THR A 69 -2.57 -7.39 -12.07
N PHE A 70 -1.38 -7.30 -11.46
CA PHE A 70 -1.09 -6.38 -10.35
C PHE A 70 -0.69 -4.99 -10.85
N ASP A 71 -0.55 -4.84 -12.17
CA ASP A 71 -0.17 -3.60 -12.81
C ASP A 71 -1.40 -2.71 -12.94
N THR A 72 -1.44 -1.67 -12.10
CA THR A 72 -2.46 -0.60 -12.13
C THR A 72 -2.53 0.13 -13.48
N MET A 73 -1.51 -0.01 -14.33
CA MET A 73 -1.45 0.57 -15.67
C MET A 73 -2.00 -0.37 -16.75
N ALA A 74 -2.27 -1.63 -16.42
CA ALA A 74 -2.85 -2.60 -17.33
C ALA A 74 -4.38 -2.67 -17.19
N SER A 75 -5.02 -3.22 -18.23
CA SER A 75 -6.47 -3.43 -18.23
C SER A 75 -6.87 -4.48 -17.19
N THR A 76 -7.67 -4.09 -16.21
CA THR A 76 -8.33 -5.05 -15.30
C THR A 76 -9.36 -5.88 -16.07
N VAL A 77 -9.19 -7.20 -16.07
CA VAL A 77 -10.06 -8.15 -16.80
C VAL A 77 -11.31 -8.52 -15.99
N ARG A 78 -11.18 -8.60 -14.66
CA ARG A 78 -12.29 -8.91 -13.74
C ARG A 78 -12.03 -8.38 -12.34
N ILE A 79 -13.08 -8.23 -11.55
CA ILE A 79 -12.97 -7.88 -10.12
C ILE A 79 -12.63 -9.15 -9.32
N VAL A 80 -11.51 -9.12 -8.59
CA VAL A 80 -11.11 -10.21 -7.69
C VAL A 80 -11.71 -9.95 -6.32
N GLN A 81 -12.59 -10.84 -5.85
CA GLN A 81 -13.30 -10.70 -4.57
C GLN A 81 -12.89 -11.77 -3.53
N ASN A 82 -11.98 -12.68 -3.90
CA ASN A 82 -11.56 -13.83 -3.09
C ASN A 82 -10.24 -13.57 -2.35
N GLY A 83 -9.93 -14.42 -1.37
CA GLY A 83 -8.69 -14.32 -0.60
C GLY A 83 -8.63 -13.03 0.20
N VAL A 84 -7.52 -12.30 0.18
CA VAL A 84 -7.37 -11.03 0.91
C VAL A 84 -8.27 -9.90 0.39
N PHE A 85 -8.73 -10.00 -0.86
CA PHE A 85 -9.64 -9.01 -1.46
C PHE A 85 -11.06 -9.05 -0.90
N ARG A 86 -11.41 -10.04 -0.07
CA ARG A 86 -12.68 -10.07 0.68
C ARG A 86 -12.69 -9.14 1.89
N PHE A 87 -11.50 -8.81 2.41
CA PHE A 87 -11.34 -7.99 3.61
C PHE A 87 -11.01 -6.54 3.26
N SER A 88 -10.26 -6.35 2.18
CA SER A 88 -9.82 -5.05 1.69
C SER A 88 -9.96 -4.98 0.18
N ARG A 89 -10.40 -3.85 -0.34
CA ARG A 89 -10.31 -3.59 -1.79
C ARG A 89 -8.88 -3.30 -2.25
N ASN A 90 -8.00 -2.87 -1.34
CA ASN A 90 -6.67 -2.36 -1.65
C ASN A 90 -5.55 -3.02 -0.80
N PRO A 91 -5.48 -4.37 -0.71
CA PRO A 91 -4.54 -5.05 0.19
C PRO A 91 -3.08 -4.83 -0.19
N MET A 92 -2.76 -4.69 -1.48
CA MET A 92 -1.40 -4.35 -1.92
C MET A 92 -0.94 -2.99 -1.39
N TYR A 93 -1.80 -1.98 -1.46
CA TYR A 93 -1.49 -0.64 -0.97
C TYR A 93 -1.30 -0.61 0.54
N LEU A 94 -2.12 -1.39 1.27
CA LEU A 94 -1.97 -1.56 2.70
C LEU A 94 -0.63 -2.22 3.05
N SER A 95 -0.16 -3.19 2.26
CA SER A 95 1.16 -3.80 2.48
C SER A 95 2.30 -2.78 2.40
N LEU A 96 2.24 -1.79 1.50
CA LEU A 96 3.25 -0.73 1.39
C LEU A 96 3.27 0.18 2.62
N LEU A 97 2.09 0.54 3.16
CA LEU A 97 1.98 1.32 4.38
C LEU A 97 2.54 0.57 5.60
N LEU A 98 2.22 -0.72 5.71
CA LEU A 98 2.76 -1.59 6.76
C LEU A 98 4.27 -1.73 6.64
N LEU A 99 4.81 -1.84 5.42
CA LEU A 99 6.25 -1.94 5.18
C LEU A 99 6.96 -0.67 5.64
N LEU A 100 6.49 0.51 5.22
CA LEU A 100 7.12 1.77 5.59
C LEU A 100 7.03 2.00 7.10
N SER A 101 5.90 1.66 7.71
CA SER A 101 5.72 1.73 9.16
C SER A 101 6.67 0.77 9.89
N GLY A 102 6.83 -0.46 9.40
CA GLY A 102 7.76 -1.44 9.97
C GLY A 102 9.21 -0.96 9.92
N ILE A 103 9.63 -0.38 8.79
CA ILE A 103 10.97 0.22 8.65
C ILE A 103 11.13 1.43 9.58
N ALA A 104 10.12 2.30 9.67
CA ALA A 104 10.13 3.46 10.56
C ALA A 104 10.30 3.06 12.03
N VAL A 105 9.59 2.02 12.47
CA VAL A 105 9.68 1.49 13.84
C VAL A 105 11.01 0.77 14.08
N TRP A 106 11.49 -0.03 13.12
CA TRP A 106 12.75 -0.74 13.24
C TRP A 106 13.94 0.22 13.35
N ARG A 107 13.98 1.25 12.50
CA ARG A 107 14.97 2.33 12.58
C ARG A 107 14.72 3.30 13.73
N TRP A 108 13.49 3.34 14.23
CA TRP A 108 12.99 4.34 15.18
C TRP A 108 13.28 5.75 14.70
N SER A 109 12.78 6.03 13.51
CA SER A 109 13.01 7.27 12.79
C SER A 109 11.69 8.05 12.74
N MET A 110 11.67 9.20 13.39
CA MET A 110 10.54 10.13 13.31
C MET A 110 10.42 10.69 11.89
N GLY A 111 11.55 10.90 11.21
CA GLY A 111 11.58 11.27 9.79
C GLY A 111 10.79 10.30 8.92
N LEU A 112 11.04 8.99 9.07
CA LEU A 112 10.26 7.97 8.37
C LEU A 112 8.80 7.91 8.84
N LEU A 113 8.55 8.03 10.14
CA LEU A 113 7.19 7.98 10.69
C LEU A 113 6.31 9.11 10.14
N VAL A 114 6.86 10.32 9.99
CA VAL A 114 6.17 11.48 9.39
C VAL A 114 5.82 11.24 7.92
N THR A 115 6.61 10.46 7.18
CA THR A 115 6.31 10.14 5.78
C THR A 115 5.22 9.08 5.59
N VAL A 116 4.84 8.34 6.64
CA VAL A 116 3.73 7.35 6.57
C VAL A 116 2.37 8.00 6.20
N PRO A 117 1.88 9.05 6.88
CA PRO A 117 0.64 9.72 6.48
C PRO A 117 0.75 10.41 5.11
N VAL A 118 1.95 10.81 4.69
CA VAL A 118 2.21 11.34 3.35
C VAL A 118 2.01 10.23 2.32
N LEU A 119 2.62 9.07 2.51
CA LEU A 119 2.44 7.90 1.65
C LEU A 119 0.96 7.49 1.56
N TYR A 120 0.25 7.47 2.70
CA TYR A 120 -1.18 7.18 2.73
C TYR A 120 -1.98 8.14 1.83
N THR A 121 -1.74 9.43 1.98
CA THR A 121 -2.41 10.46 1.17
C THR A 121 -2.08 10.31 -0.31
N MET A 122 -0.80 10.13 -0.67
CA MET A 122 -0.39 9.93 -2.06
C MET A 122 -1.08 8.72 -2.68
N ILE A 123 -1.05 7.57 -1.99
CA ILE A 123 -1.71 6.35 -2.46
C ILE A 123 -3.22 6.57 -2.61
N LEU A 124 -3.88 7.16 -1.62
CA LEU A 124 -5.32 7.34 -1.63
C LEU A 124 -5.79 8.19 -2.81
N PHE A 125 -5.11 9.32 -3.08
CA PHE A 125 -5.55 10.28 -4.07
C PHE A 125 -5.00 10.02 -5.47
N LEU A 126 -3.77 9.50 -5.58
CA LEU A 126 -3.08 9.32 -6.86
C LEU A 126 -3.19 7.91 -7.43
N ALA A 127 -3.52 6.91 -6.60
CA ALA A 127 -3.65 5.53 -7.03
C ALA A 127 -5.07 4.99 -6.81
N ILE A 128 -5.52 4.91 -5.55
CA ILE A 128 -6.80 4.27 -5.21
C ILE A 128 -7.99 5.00 -5.85
N LYS A 129 -8.14 6.32 -5.64
CA LYS A 129 -9.29 7.05 -6.21
C LYS A 129 -9.40 6.95 -7.74
N PRO A 130 -8.32 7.14 -8.52
CA PRO A 130 -8.33 6.88 -9.96
C PRO A 130 -8.72 5.43 -10.32
N GLU A 131 -8.14 4.45 -9.63
CA GLU A 131 -8.43 3.03 -9.84
C GLU A 131 -9.89 2.68 -9.56
N GLU A 132 -10.45 3.13 -8.43
CA GLU A 132 -11.86 2.91 -8.09
C GLU A 132 -12.81 3.59 -9.10
N ARG A 133 -12.48 4.79 -9.59
CA ARG A 133 -13.27 5.45 -10.64
C ARG A 133 -13.24 4.67 -11.95
N TYR A 134 -12.08 4.16 -12.34
CA TYR A 134 -11.92 3.33 -13.52
C TYR A 134 -12.70 2.02 -13.39
N LEU A 135 -12.57 1.31 -12.27
CA LEU A 135 -13.31 0.08 -12.01
C LEU A 135 -14.82 0.30 -11.98
N ASN A 136 -15.28 1.40 -11.38
CA ASN A 136 -16.69 1.78 -11.39
C ASN A 136 -17.19 2.10 -12.80
N GLY A 137 -16.40 2.81 -13.62
CA GLY A 137 -16.75 3.10 -15.00
C GLY A 137 -16.78 1.86 -15.90
N LYS A 138 -15.88 0.90 -15.65
CA LYS A 138 -15.74 -0.32 -16.46
C LYS A 138 -16.73 -1.42 -16.09
N PHE A 139 -16.90 -1.69 -14.80
CA PHE A 139 -17.69 -2.81 -14.30
C PHE A 139 -19.04 -2.37 -13.70
N GLY A 140 -19.27 -1.06 -13.53
CA GLY A 140 -20.55 -0.51 -13.08
C GLY A 140 -21.07 -1.18 -11.81
N LYS A 141 -22.26 -1.77 -11.92
CA LYS A 141 -22.98 -2.40 -10.80
C LYS A 141 -22.18 -3.50 -10.09
N GLU A 142 -21.38 -4.27 -10.83
CA GLU A 142 -20.55 -5.33 -10.24
C GLU A 142 -19.55 -4.74 -9.24
N TYR A 143 -18.94 -3.60 -9.58
CA TYR A 143 -18.01 -2.89 -8.69
C TYR A 143 -18.73 -2.24 -7.52
N THR A 144 -19.87 -1.60 -7.73
CA THR A 144 -20.62 -0.96 -6.63
C THR A 144 -21.11 -1.98 -5.61
N ASP A 145 -21.60 -3.14 -6.06
CA ASP A 145 -22.08 -4.22 -5.19
C ASP A 145 -20.92 -4.82 -4.36
N TYR A 146 -19.73 -4.91 -4.95
CA TYR A 146 -18.51 -5.29 -4.26
C TYR A 146 -18.04 -4.22 -3.25
N ALA A 147 -18.00 -2.96 -3.66
CA ALA A 147 -17.57 -1.83 -2.83
C ALA A 147 -18.49 -1.57 -1.63
N ALA A 148 -19.76 -1.95 -1.72
CA ALA A 148 -20.71 -1.91 -0.61
C ALA A 148 -20.42 -2.99 0.46
N LYS A 149 -19.86 -4.13 0.06
CA LYS A 149 -19.55 -5.26 0.96
C LYS A 149 -18.17 -5.20 1.56
N VAL A 150 -17.20 -4.61 0.85
CA VAL A 150 -15.78 -4.62 1.22
C VAL A 150 -15.27 -3.20 1.41
N ARG A 151 -14.63 -2.94 2.56
CA ARG A 151 -14.04 -1.63 2.86
C ARG A 151 -12.81 -1.35 2.00
N ARG A 152 -12.46 -0.07 1.89
CA ARG A 152 -11.31 0.36 1.08
C ARG A 152 -9.99 -0.18 1.62
N TRP A 153 -9.80 -0.20 2.95
CA TRP A 153 -8.55 -0.56 3.61
C TRP A 153 -8.67 -1.83 4.46
N ILE A 154 -9.39 -1.79 5.58
CA ILE A 154 -9.86 -2.90 6.45
C ILE A 154 -11.13 -2.39 7.16
#